data_AF-A0A376U3J6-F1
#
_entry.id   AF-A0A376U3J6-F1
#
_cell.length_a   1.000
_cell.length_b   1.000
_cell.length_c   1.000
_cell.angle_alpha   90.00
_cell.angle_beta   90.00
_cell.angle_gamma   90.00
#
_symmetry.space_group_name_H-M   'P 1'
#
loop_
_entity.id
_entity.type
_entity.pdbx_description
1 polymer ?
#
loop_
_entity_poly.entity_id
_entity_poly.type
_entity_poly.pdbx_seq_one_letter_code
_entity_poly.pdbx_strand_id
1 'polypeptide(L)'
;MVGLQTAHRYGNGNVAGVRHGVWYRNRFANRHTGSVEKYTEGRKIVHIDIEPTQIGRVLCPDLGIVSDAKAALTLLVEVRRKCKKQGVCHAVKSGLLSASSANVLWLRKTHFDNVPVKPQRVYEEMNKAFGRDVCYVTTIGLSQIAAAQMLHVFKDRHWINCGQAGRGLDHSGGAGVCAADPERKVVAISGDFDFQS
;
A
#
# COMPACT_ATOMS: atom_id res chain seq x y z
N MET A 1 -0.32 3.05 3.30
CA MET A 1 -0.16 3.34 1.86
C MET A 1 0.12 4.82 1.61
N VAL A 2 0.81 5.15 0.52
CA VAL A 2 1.20 6.51 0.06
C VAL A 2 0.60 6.75 -1.33
N GLY A 3 0.24 7.99 -1.65
CA GLY A 3 -0.31 8.39 -2.95
C GLY A 3 -1.44 9.41 -2.86
N LEU A 4 -2.13 9.61 -3.98
CA LEU A 4 -3.21 10.59 -4.09
C LEU A 4 -4.57 10.04 -3.68
N GLN A 5 -4.85 8.78 -4.04
CA GLN A 5 -6.20 8.21 -3.89
C GLN A 5 -6.35 7.35 -2.64
N THR A 6 -5.55 6.30 -2.48
CA THR A 6 -5.71 5.28 -1.43
C THR A 6 -4.79 5.49 -0.22
N ALA A 7 -4.26 6.69 -0.05
CA ALA A 7 -3.20 6.95 0.93
C ALA A 7 -3.72 7.25 2.33
N HIS A 8 -2.90 6.93 3.33
CA HIS A 8 -3.07 7.49 4.67
C HIS A 8 -2.35 8.84 4.73
N ARG A 9 -2.91 9.80 5.48
CA ARG A 9 -2.33 11.14 5.61
C ARG A 9 -0.91 11.07 6.21
N TYR A 10 -0.72 10.23 7.23
CA TYR A 10 0.60 9.97 7.81
C TYR A 10 1.56 9.30 6.81
N GLY A 11 1.06 8.49 5.87
CA GLY A 11 1.88 7.87 4.83
C GLY A 11 2.52 8.93 3.93
N ASN A 12 1.71 9.86 3.43
CA ASN A 12 2.21 10.97 2.61
C ASN A 12 3.11 11.91 3.41
N GLY A 13 2.75 12.23 4.67
CA GLY A 13 3.58 13.04 5.55
C GLY A 13 4.96 12.42 5.79
N ASN A 14 5.02 11.10 5.97
CA ASN A 14 6.28 10.37 6.13
C ASN A 14 7.14 10.45 4.87
N VAL A 15 6.57 10.24 3.68
CA VAL A 15 7.32 10.33 2.41
C VAL A 15 7.83 11.74 2.15
N ALA A 16 7.05 12.76 2.49
CA ALA A 16 7.49 14.15 2.37
C ALA A 16 8.69 14.45 3.29
N GLY A 17 8.75 13.85 4.48
CA GLY A 17 9.79 14.10 5.48
C GLY A 17 11.08 13.28 5.35
N VAL A 18 11.15 12.27 4.49
CA VAL A 18 12.36 11.44 4.30
C VAL A 18 13.26 11.99 3.19
N ARG A 19 14.58 11.96 3.42
CA ARG A 19 15.61 12.39 2.45
C ARG A 19 16.16 11.26 1.58
N HIS A 20 15.92 10.01 1.97
CA HIS A 20 16.36 8.82 1.25
C HIS A 20 15.21 7.81 1.19
N GLY A 21 14.88 7.33 -0.01
CA GLY A 21 13.85 6.31 -0.23
C GLY A 21 14.41 5.13 -1.01
N VAL A 22 14.12 3.92 -0.54
CA VAL A 22 14.39 2.67 -1.28
C VAL A 22 13.07 2.05 -1.65
N TRP A 23 12.88 1.80 -2.94
CA TRP A 23 11.63 1.28 -3.49
C TRP A 23 11.87 -0.06 -4.21
N TYR A 24 11.08 -1.06 -3.85
CA TYR A 24 11.21 -2.44 -4.34
C TYR A 24 9.96 -2.83 -5.14
N ARG A 25 10.15 -3.38 -6.35
CA ARG A 25 9.07 -3.94 -7.19
C ARG A 25 7.88 -2.99 -7.39
N ASN A 26 8.15 -1.69 -7.34
CA ASN A 26 7.16 -0.65 -7.57
C ASN A 26 7.33 -0.09 -8.98
N ARG A 27 6.21 0.10 -9.66
CA ARG A 27 6.12 1.13 -10.70
C ARG A 27 5.76 2.43 -9.99
N PHE A 28 6.45 3.52 -10.33
CA PHE A 28 6.10 4.86 -9.85
C PHE A 28 4.82 5.35 -10.53
N ALA A 29 3.69 4.73 -10.19
CA ALA A 29 2.40 5.02 -10.82
C ALA A 29 1.97 6.47 -10.54
N ASN A 30 1.30 7.10 -11.50
CA ASN A 30 0.85 8.49 -11.40
C ASN A 30 0.01 8.74 -10.12
N ARG A 31 -0.90 7.83 -9.78
CA ARG A 31 -1.73 7.94 -8.56
C ARG A 31 -0.95 7.75 -7.24
N HIS A 32 0.30 7.30 -7.32
CA HIS A 32 1.21 7.20 -6.19
C HIS A 32 2.12 8.43 -6.09
N THR A 33 2.69 8.89 -7.21
CA THR A 33 3.63 10.01 -7.21
C THR A 33 2.96 11.37 -7.19
N GLY A 34 1.84 11.53 -7.92
CA GLY A 34 1.40 12.84 -8.37
C GLY A 34 2.48 13.49 -9.24
N SER A 35 2.81 14.76 -8.96
CA SER A 35 3.94 15.45 -9.61
C SER A 35 5.26 14.78 -9.23
N VAL A 36 6.00 14.33 -10.24
CA VAL A 36 7.30 13.68 -10.05
C VAL A 36 8.29 14.65 -9.42
N GLU A 37 8.25 15.93 -9.80
CA GLU A 37 9.12 16.98 -9.27
C GLU A 37 8.95 17.12 -7.76
N LYS A 38 7.70 17.24 -7.29
CA LYS A 38 7.42 17.28 -5.84
C LYS A 38 7.77 15.97 -5.15
N TYR A 39 7.57 14.85 -5.82
CA TYR A 39 7.86 13.52 -5.31
C TYR A 39 9.35 13.22 -5.18
N THR A 40 10.21 13.85 -5.97
CA THR A 40 11.68 13.67 -5.93
C THR A 40 12.42 14.81 -5.24
N GLU A 41 11.77 15.96 -5.01
CA GLU A 41 12.37 17.16 -4.40
C GLU A 41 13.17 16.86 -3.11
N GLY A 42 14.49 17.05 -3.18
CA GLY A 42 15.40 16.88 -2.05
C GLY A 42 15.58 15.42 -1.58
N ARG A 43 15.22 14.44 -2.41
CA ARG A 43 15.27 13.00 -2.06
C ARG A 43 16.18 12.22 -2.99
N LYS A 44 16.99 11.34 -2.41
CA LYS A 44 17.67 10.27 -3.16
C LYS A 44 16.76 9.06 -3.31
N ILE A 45 16.69 8.52 -4.52
CA ILE A 45 15.85 7.38 -4.89
C ILE A 45 16.71 6.20 -5.36
N VAL A 46 16.56 5.08 -4.67
CA VAL A 46 17.03 3.77 -5.14
C VAL A 46 15.82 2.98 -5.64
N HIS A 47 15.89 2.49 -6.87
CA HIS A 47 14.82 1.72 -7.52
C HIS A 47 15.32 0.33 -7.89
N ILE A 48 14.67 -0.70 -7.33
CA ILE A 48 14.95 -2.11 -7.63
C ILE A 48 13.74 -2.72 -8.32
N ASP A 49 13.89 -3.09 -9.58
CA ASP A 49 12.85 -3.73 -10.39
C ASP A 49 13.41 -4.93 -11.15
N ILE A 50 12.57 -5.93 -11.41
CA ILE A 50 12.97 -7.12 -12.19
C ILE A 50 12.95 -6.81 -13.69
N GLU A 51 12.16 -5.82 -14.11
CA GLU A 51 11.97 -5.42 -15.50
C GLU A 51 12.82 -4.15 -15.81
N PRO A 52 13.89 -4.27 -16.62
CA PRO A 52 14.81 -3.15 -16.90
C PRO A 52 14.10 -1.91 -17.42
N THR A 53 13.07 -2.08 -18.26
CA THR A 53 12.35 -0.97 -18.89
C THR A 53 11.49 -0.16 -17.92
N GLN A 54 11.29 -0.61 -16.67
CA GLN A 54 10.61 0.20 -15.65
C GLN A 54 11.53 1.19 -14.94
N ILE A 55 12.84 0.92 -14.91
CA ILE A 55 13.83 1.79 -14.28
C ILE A 55 14.05 3.00 -15.19
N GLY A 56 13.87 4.22 -14.67
CA GLY A 56 13.99 5.44 -15.48
C GLY A 56 12.72 5.82 -16.26
N ARG A 57 11.67 4.98 -16.25
CA ARG A 57 10.47 5.19 -17.09
C ARG A 57 9.63 6.41 -16.69
N VAL A 58 9.45 6.63 -15.39
CA VAL A 58 8.63 7.74 -14.84
C VAL A 58 9.50 8.78 -14.16
N LEU A 59 10.55 8.34 -13.47
CA LEU A 59 11.54 9.19 -12.85
C LEU A 59 12.91 8.55 -13.03
N CYS A 60 13.96 9.37 -13.08
CA CYS A 60 15.34 8.89 -13.10
C CYS A 60 15.81 8.64 -11.66
N PRO A 61 16.09 7.40 -11.25
CA PRO A 61 16.59 7.12 -9.90
C PRO A 61 18.09 7.47 -9.79
N ASP A 62 18.55 7.82 -8.59
CA ASP A 62 19.98 7.95 -8.29
C ASP A 62 20.72 6.61 -8.41
N LEU A 63 20.02 5.50 -8.16
CA LEU A 63 20.52 4.14 -8.35
C LEU A 63 19.40 3.22 -8.84
N GLY A 64 19.57 2.66 -10.03
CA GLY A 64 18.71 1.62 -10.60
C GLY A 64 19.38 0.24 -10.52
N ILE A 65 18.67 -0.76 -9.98
CA ILE A 65 19.17 -2.14 -9.89
C ILE A 65 18.15 -3.08 -10.53
N VAL A 66 18.59 -3.81 -11.56
CA VAL A 66 17.78 -4.87 -12.16
C VAL A 66 17.91 -6.14 -11.32
N SER A 67 16.84 -6.54 -10.63
CA SER A 67 16.85 -7.75 -9.79
C SER A 67 15.46 -8.22 -9.42
N ASP A 68 15.33 -9.52 -9.18
CA ASP A 68 14.22 -10.05 -8.40
C ASP A 68 14.25 -9.49 -6.96
N ALA A 69 13.10 -9.04 -6.45
CA ALA A 69 13.03 -8.48 -5.09
C ALA A 69 13.47 -9.44 -3.98
N LYS A 70 13.19 -10.75 -4.10
CA LYS A 70 13.60 -11.72 -3.05
C LYS A 70 15.13 -11.87 -3.07
N ALA A 71 15.74 -11.98 -4.25
CA ALA A 71 17.19 -12.02 -4.40
C ALA A 71 17.86 -10.74 -3.84
N ALA A 72 17.37 -9.56 -4.24
CA ALA A 72 17.88 -8.28 -3.77
C ALA A 72 17.75 -8.12 -2.25
N LEU A 73 16.58 -8.41 -1.68
CA LEU A 73 16.35 -8.31 -0.24
C LEU A 73 17.23 -9.28 0.55
N THR A 74 17.48 -10.50 0.03
CA THR A 74 18.36 -11.48 0.67
C THR A 74 19.77 -10.91 0.85
N LEU A 75 20.34 -10.32 -0.21
CA LEU A 75 21.66 -9.70 -0.16
C LEU A 75 21.67 -8.45 0.73
N LEU A 76 20.65 -7.59 0.64
CA LEU A 76 20.57 -6.39 1.48
C LEU A 76 20.51 -6.73 2.97
N VAL A 77 19.77 -7.77 3.35
CA VAL A 77 19.72 -8.26 4.74
C VAL A 77 21.07 -8.83 5.17
N GLU A 78 21.75 -9.58 4.31
CA GLU A 78 23.07 -10.12 4.59
C GLU A 78 24.11 -9.01 4.81
N VAL A 79 24.16 -8.03 3.90
CA VAL A 79 25.04 -6.86 4.00
C VAL A 79 24.72 -6.08 5.28
N ARG A 80 23.45 -5.82 5.58
CA ARG A 80 23.06 -5.14 6.84
C ARG A 80 23.54 -5.88 8.08
N ARG A 81 23.47 -7.22 8.09
CA ARG A 81 24.00 -8.06 9.20
C ARG A 81 25.52 -7.94 9.31
N LYS A 82 26.26 -7.96 8.19
CA LYS A 82 27.72 -7.76 8.17
C LYS A 82 28.09 -6.37 8.69
N CYS A 83 27.46 -5.30 8.19
CA CYS A 83 27.67 -3.95 8.66
C CYS A 83 27.39 -3.80 10.16
N LYS A 84 26.33 -4.47 10.66
CA LYS A 84 26.01 -4.47 12.10
C LYS A 84 27.13 -5.12 12.93
N LYS A 85 27.68 -6.24 12.46
CA LYS A 85 28.81 -6.92 13.13
C LYS A 85 30.09 -6.07 13.11
N GLN A 86 30.32 -5.32 12.02
CA GLN A 86 31.48 -4.46 11.85
C GLN A 86 31.35 -3.09 12.53
N GLY A 87 30.22 -2.77 13.15
CA GLY A 87 29.99 -1.47 13.79
C GLY A 87 29.81 -0.29 12.82
N VAL A 88 29.81 -0.51 11.51
CA VAL A 88 29.66 0.53 10.46
C VAL A 88 28.20 0.81 10.10
N CYS A 89 27.28 0.26 10.87
CA CYS A 89 25.86 0.27 10.64
C CYS A 89 25.22 1.47 11.35
N HIS A 90 24.88 2.52 10.59
CA HIS A 90 24.15 3.64 11.16
C HIS A 90 22.76 3.20 11.65
N ALA A 91 22.40 3.66 12.85
CA ALA A 91 21.05 3.53 13.37
C ALA A 91 20.13 4.45 12.55
N VAL A 92 19.16 3.86 11.86
CA VAL A 92 18.06 4.64 11.30
C VAL A 92 17.18 5.04 12.48
N LYS A 93 16.97 6.34 12.69
CA LYS A 93 16.00 6.83 13.69
C LYS A 93 14.61 6.34 13.29
N SER A 94 14.17 5.22 13.86
CA SER A 94 12.86 4.60 13.64
C SER A 94 11.67 5.41 14.18
N GLY A 95 11.95 6.45 14.98
CA GLY A 95 10.93 7.23 15.68
C GLY A 95 9.99 8.03 14.78
N LEU A 96 10.41 8.44 13.57
CA LEU A 96 9.58 9.26 12.68
C LEU A 96 8.40 8.50 12.06
N LEU A 97 8.56 7.21 11.76
CA LEU A 97 7.53 6.43 11.06
C LEU A 97 6.45 5.87 12.00
N SER A 98 6.81 5.55 13.24
CA SER A 98 5.88 5.00 14.24
C SER A 98 5.01 6.09 14.87
N ALA A 99 5.60 7.23 15.23
CA ALA A 99 4.90 8.34 15.88
C ALA A 99 3.81 8.98 15.00
N SER A 100 4.00 9.03 13.69
CA SER A 100 3.02 9.65 12.78
C SER A 100 1.76 8.80 12.57
N SER A 101 1.88 7.47 12.59
CA SER A 101 0.73 6.56 12.50
C SER A 101 -0.13 6.51 13.77
N ALA A 102 0.48 6.81 14.93
CA ALA A 102 -0.20 6.87 16.23
C ALA A 102 -0.81 8.26 16.51
N ASN A 103 -0.46 9.28 15.72
CA ASN A 103 -0.96 10.63 15.93
C ASN A 103 -2.37 10.78 15.35
N VAL A 104 -3.35 10.93 16.25
CA VAL A 104 -4.79 11.09 15.95
C VAL A 104 -5.09 12.20 14.94
N LEU A 105 -4.27 13.26 14.87
CA LEU A 105 -4.45 14.36 13.90
C LEU A 105 -4.29 13.91 12.44
N TRP A 106 -3.59 12.80 12.21
CA TRP A 106 -3.36 12.22 10.89
C TRP A 106 -4.34 11.10 10.54
N LEU A 107 -5.23 10.73 11.47
CA LEU A 107 -6.27 9.73 11.23
C LEU A 107 -7.49 10.37 10.57
N ARG A 108 -8.34 9.53 9.99
CA ARG A 108 -9.65 9.91 9.46
C ARG A 108 -10.71 9.43 10.44
N LYS A 109 -11.70 10.27 10.72
CA LYS A 109 -12.84 9.87 11.54
C LYS A 109 -13.62 8.77 10.82
N THR A 110 -13.92 7.69 11.53
CA THR A 110 -14.72 6.56 11.05
C THR A 110 -16.01 6.39 11.83
N HIS A 111 -16.01 6.77 13.11
CA HIS A 111 -17.18 6.63 13.97
C HIS A 111 -18.19 7.74 13.72
N PHE A 112 -19.30 7.38 13.07
CA PHE A 112 -20.43 8.25 12.78
C PHE A 112 -21.73 7.52 13.10
N ASP A 113 -22.68 8.21 13.74
CA ASP A 113 -24.02 7.70 14.08
C ASP A 113 -25.12 8.25 13.16
N ASN A 114 -24.72 8.78 12.00
CA ASN A 114 -25.64 9.38 11.04
C ASN A 114 -26.57 8.33 10.40
N VAL A 115 -27.81 8.75 10.11
CA VAL A 115 -28.77 8.05 9.27
C VAL A 115 -29.20 9.01 8.15
N PRO A 116 -29.00 8.69 6.85
CA PRO A 116 -28.38 7.48 6.30
C PRO A 116 -26.90 7.29 6.70
N VAL A 117 -26.47 6.02 6.70
CA VAL A 117 -25.14 5.61 7.17
C VAL A 117 -24.03 6.26 6.35
N LYS A 118 -23.04 6.84 7.03
CA LYS A 118 -21.80 7.30 6.40
C LYS A 118 -20.90 6.09 6.08
N PRO A 119 -20.34 5.97 4.87
CA PRO A 119 -19.61 4.77 4.46
C PRO A 119 -18.39 4.47 5.33
N GLN A 120 -17.79 5.48 5.96
CA GLN A 120 -16.65 5.30 6.86
C GLN A 120 -16.99 4.43 8.07
N ARG A 121 -18.25 4.47 8.54
CA ARG A 121 -18.73 3.64 9.63
C ARG A 121 -18.73 2.16 9.25
N VAL A 122 -19.02 1.83 7.99
CA VAL A 122 -19.01 0.45 7.49
C VAL A 122 -17.62 -0.17 7.65
N TYR A 123 -16.56 0.53 7.23
CA TYR A 123 -15.19 -0.01 7.34
C TYR A 123 -14.69 -0.14 8.77
N GLU A 124 -15.16 0.73 9.69
CA GLU A 124 -14.89 0.56 11.12
C GLU A 124 -15.50 -0.74 11.65
N GLU A 125 -16.77 -0.99 11.35
CA GLU A 125 -17.44 -2.20 11.82
C GLU A 125 -16.86 -3.46 11.15
N MET A 126 -16.45 -3.39 9.89
CA MET A 126 -15.74 -4.48 9.21
C MET A 126 -14.42 -4.86 9.91
N ASN A 127 -13.62 -3.87 10.31
CA ASN A 127 -12.38 -4.12 11.06
C ASN A 127 -12.64 -4.77 12.44
N LYS A 128 -13.81 -4.53 13.06
CA LYS A 128 -14.20 -5.17 14.33
C LYS A 128 -14.77 -6.57 14.11
N ALA A 129 -15.55 -6.76 13.04
CA ALA A 129 -16.27 -8.00 12.76
C ALA A 129 -15.36 -9.09 12.20
N PHE A 130 -14.39 -8.73 11.36
CA PHE A 130 -13.52 -9.69 10.70
C PHE A 130 -12.17 -9.83 11.42
N GLY A 131 -11.74 -11.08 11.58
CA GLY A 131 -10.42 -11.40 12.14
C GLY A 131 -9.26 -11.02 11.22
N ARG A 132 -8.03 -11.13 11.74
CA ARG A 132 -6.80 -10.73 11.03
C ARG A 132 -6.54 -11.50 9.72
N ASP A 133 -7.20 -12.64 9.53
CA ASP A 133 -7.08 -13.52 8.37
C ASP A 133 -8.07 -13.20 7.23
N VAL A 134 -8.86 -12.13 7.36
CA VAL A 134 -9.76 -11.70 6.29
C VAL A 134 -9.00 -11.37 5.00
N CYS A 135 -9.55 -11.78 3.86
CA CYS A 135 -9.07 -11.47 2.53
C CYS A 135 -10.10 -10.54 1.85
N TYR A 136 -9.72 -9.29 1.64
CA TYR A 136 -10.59 -8.33 0.97
C TYR A 136 -10.41 -8.40 -0.54
N VAL A 137 -11.53 -8.39 -1.26
CA VAL A 137 -11.58 -8.31 -2.72
C VAL A 137 -12.36 -7.07 -3.11
N THR A 138 -11.81 -6.23 -3.97
CA THR A 138 -12.48 -4.99 -4.39
C THR A 138 -11.93 -4.50 -5.71
N THR A 139 -12.72 -3.70 -6.43
CA THR A 139 -12.35 -3.19 -7.74
C THR A 139 -11.95 -1.72 -7.69
N ILE A 140 -12.88 -0.80 -7.98
CA ILE A 140 -12.63 0.62 -8.19
C ILE A 140 -13.84 1.44 -7.73
N GLY A 141 -13.58 2.66 -7.26
CA GLY A 141 -14.62 3.61 -6.89
C GLY A 141 -14.40 4.19 -5.51
N LEU A 142 -15.35 5.00 -5.05
CA LEU A 142 -15.29 5.58 -3.70
C LEU A 142 -15.33 4.51 -2.62
N SER A 143 -16.05 3.41 -2.87
CA SER A 143 -16.05 2.21 -2.01
C SER A 143 -14.63 1.68 -1.80
N GLN A 144 -13.93 1.36 -2.90
CA GLN A 144 -12.56 0.86 -2.86
C GLN A 144 -11.57 1.88 -2.26
N ILE A 145 -11.68 3.15 -2.62
CA ILE A 145 -10.80 4.20 -2.11
C ILE A 145 -10.93 4.33 -0.59
N ALA A 146 -12.15 4.40 -0.08
CA ALA A 146 -12.40 4.51 1.36
C ALA A 146 -11.99 3.22 2.09
N ALA A 147 -12.29 2.05 1.51
CA ALA A 147 -11.86 0.76 2.03
C ALA A 147 -10.33 0.70 2.18
N ALA A 148 -9.57 1.05 1.14
CA ALA A 148 -8.10 1.03 1.18
C ALA A 148 -7.50 2.00 2.21
N GLN A 149 -8.21 3.09 2.52
CA GLN A 149 -7.76 4.09 3.48
C GLN A 149 -8.06 3.71 4.94
N MET A 150 -9.01 2.79 5.19
CA MET A 150 -9.60 2.53 6.51
C MET A 150 -9.52 1.08 6.96
N LEU A 151 -9.58 0.11 6.04
CA LEU A 151 -9.43 -1.30 6.36
C LEU A 151 -7.97 -1.68 6.64
N HIS A 152 -7.81 -2.71 7.45
CA HIS A 152 -6.50 -3.25 7.79
C HIS A 152 -6.31 -4.66 7.24
N VAL A 153 -5.12 -4.91 6.66
CA VAL A 153 -4.72 -6.20 6.11
C VAL A 153 -3.39 -6.59 6.72
N PHE A 154 -3.28 -7.85 7.13
CA PHE A 154 -2.14 -8.34 7.92
C PHE A 154 -1.32 -9.44 7.25
N LYS A 155 -1.70 -9.85 6.03
CA LYS A 155 -1.02 -10.88 5.23
C LYS A 155 -0.86 -10.41 3.78
N ASP A 156 0.18 -10.89 3.10
CA ASP A 156 0.30 -10.71 1.67
C ASP A 156 -0.87 -11.43 0.97
N ARG A 157 -1.29 -10.91 -0.20
CA ARG A 157 -2.40 -11.49 -0.99
C ARG A 157 -3.75 -11.56 -0.24
N HIS A 158 -3.94 -10.73 0.79
CA HIS A 158 -5.23 -10.52 1.47
C HIS A 158 -5.88 -9.18 1.09
N TRP A 159 -5.32 -8.49 0.10
CA TRP A 159 -5.91 -7.36 -0.58
C TRP A 159 -5.86 -7.63 -2.08
N ILE A 160 -6.95 -8.16 -2.63
CA ILE A 160 -7.09 -8.52 -4.03
C ILE A 160 -7.81 -7.38 -4.74
N ASN A 161 -7.13 -6.76 -5.69
CA ASN A 161 -7.63 -5.59 -6.40
C ASN A 161 -6.94 -5.45 -7.77
N CYS A 162 -7.69 -5.06 -8.79
CA CYS A 162 -7.18 -4.62 -10.09
C CYS A 162 -6.78 -3.13 -10.10
N GLY A 163 -5.82 -2.73 -9.26
CA GLY A 163 -5.52 -1.30 -9.02
C GLY A 163 -5.05 -0.48 -10.24
N GLN A 164 -4.83 -1.12 -11.39
CA GLN A 164 -4.47 -0.47 -12.65
C GLN A 164 -5.54 -0.60 -13.74
N ALA A 165 -6.57 -1.46 -13.56
CA ALA A 165 -7.61 -1.74 -14.56
C ALA A 165 -9.03 -1.56 -13.98
N GLY A 166 -10.06 -1.73 -14.84
CA GLY A 166 -11.45 -1.33 -14.60
C GLY A 166 -12.32 -2.26 -13.73
N ARG A 167 -13.64 -2.00 -13.79
CA ARG A 167 -14.78 -2.51 -12.98
C ARG A 167 -15.06 -4.01 -13.11
N GLY A 168 -15.79 -4.58 -12.16
CA GLY A 168 -16.40 -5.94 -12.23
C GLY A 168 -15.51 -7.12 -11.80
N LEU A 169 -14.37 -6.86 -11.14
CA LEU A 169 -13.49 -7.94 -10.64
C LEU A 169 -13.89 -8.45 -9.25
N ASP A 170 -14.62 -7.67 -8.47
CA ASP A 170 -14.97 -7.98 -7.09
C ASP A 170 -15.70 -9.32 -6.94
N HIS A 171 -16.70 -9.60 -7.76
CA HIS A 171 -17.48 -10.84 -7.73
C HIS A 171 -16.70 -12.02 -8.29
N SER A 172 -16.24 -11.89 -9.54
CA SER A 172 -15.52 -12.94 -10.27
C SER A 172 -14.17 -13.25 -9.62
N GLY A 173 -13.46 -12.21 -9.17
CA GLY A 173 -12.23 -12.33 -8.40
C GLY A 173 -12.46 -12.92 -7.02
N GLY A 174 -13.55 -12.57 -6.34
CA GLY A 174 -13.94 -13.19 -5.07
C GLY A 174 -14.17 -14.69 -5.22
N ALA A 175 -14.97 -15.09 -6.21
CA ALA A 175 -15.19 -16.49 -6.55
C ALA A 175 -13.90 -17.21 -6.93
N GLY A 176 -13.01 -16.55 -7.69
CA GLY A 176 -11.69 -17.09 -8.04
C GLY A 176 -10.79 -17.33 -6.82
N VAL A 177 -10.81 -16.43 -5.82
CA VAL A 177 -10.08 -16.64 -4.57
C VAL A 177 -10.65 -17.82 -3.79
N CYS A 178 -11.97 -17.93 -3.67
CA CYS A 178 -12.62 -19.06 -3.01
C CYS A 178 -12.35 -20.39 -3.74
N ALA A 179 -12.28 -20.38 -5.07
CA ALA A 179 -11.95 -21.57 -5.86
C ALA A 179 -10.49 -21.97 -5.67
N ALA A 180 -9.58 -21.01 -5.54
CA ALA A 180 -8.15 -21.26 -5.31
C ALA A 180 -7.85 -21.71 -3.88
N ASP A 181 -8.62 -21.24 -2.89
CA ASP A 181 -8.48 -21.57 -1.48
C ASP A 181 -9.88 -21.55 -0.80
N PRO A 182 -10.57 -22.70 -0.74
CA PRO A 182 -11.91 -22.80 -0.17
C PRO A 182 -12.01 -22.46 1.32
N GLU A 183 -10.90 -22.50 2.06
CA GLU A 183 -10.88 -22.15 3.49
C GLU A 183 -10.67 -20.64 3.71
N ARG A 184 -10.39 -19.87 2.65
CA ARG A 184 -10.11 -18.45 2.77
C ARG A 184 -11.36 -17.67 3.17
N LYS A 185 -11.22 -16.82 4.19
CA LYS A 185 -12.26 -15.86 4.60
C LYS A 185 -12.31 -14.66 3.66
N VAL A 186 -13.03 -14.81 2.55
CA VAL A 186 -13.14 -13.79 1.50
C VAL A 186 -14.29 -12.83 1.79
N VAL A 187 -14.02 -11.52 1.69
CA VAL A 187 -15.01 -10.45 1.82
C VAL A 187 -14.87 -9.50 0.62
N ALA A 188 -15.91 -9.43 -0.22
CA ALA A 188 -15.95 -8.52 -1.35
C ALA A 188 -16.49 -7.13 -0.92
N ILE A 189 -15.97 -6.07 -1.54
CA ILE A 189 -16.38 -4.68 -1.30
C ILE A 189 -16.68 -4.03 -2.63
N SER A 190 -17.96 -3.69 -2.80
CA SER A 190 -18.53 -3.23 -4.06
C SER A 190 -19.27 -1.92 -3.86
N GLY A 191 -19.15 -1.00 -4.83
CA GLY A 191 -20.15 0.05 -4.99
C GLY A 191 -21.38 -0.55 -5.69
N ASP A 192 -22.54 0.10 -5.58
CA ASP A 192 -23.76 -0.28 -6.28
C ASP A 192 -23.54 -0.44 -7.80
N PHE A 193 -22.83 0.50 -8.42
CA PHE A 193 -22.55 0.43 -9.87
C PHE A 193 -21.51 -0.64 -10.25
N ASP A 194 -20.59 -0.99 -9.35
CA ASP A 194 -19.62 -2.08 -9.57
C ASP A 194 -20.28 -3.44 -9.36
N PHE A 195 -21.25 -3.52 -8.44
CA PHE A 195 -22.02 -4.73 -8.17
C PHE A 195 -22.96 -5.11 -9.33
N GLN A 196 -23.42 -4.13 -10.09
CA GLN A 196 -24.30 -4.34 -11.24
C GLN A 196 -23.57 -4.71 -12.53
N SER A 197 -22.26 -4.50 -12.61
CA SER A 197 -21.44 -4.73 -13.81
C SER A 197 -20.91 -6.15 -13.89
#